data_AF-A0A0C1J557-F1
#
_entry.id   AF-A0A0C1J557-F1
#
_cell.length_a   1.000
_cell.length_b   1.000
_cell.length_c   1.000
_cell.angle_alpha   90.00
_cell.angle_beta   90.00
_cell.angle_gamma   90.00
#
_symmetry.space_group_name_H-M   'P 1'
#
loop_
_entity.id
_entity.type
_entity.pdbx_description
1 polymer ?
#
loop_
_entity_poly.entity_id
_entity_poly.type
_entity_poly.pdbx_seq_one_letter_code
_entity_poly.pdbx_strand_id
1 'polypeptide(L)'
;MVWMIIRFVCFLPLHIIGKLLAWPLVPVAVIFADREGRLPYIVRWLETHDNVGWSGPLSEPATAAVVERWGQRAGLCRWLWRNRAYRLRYMMGIPLHHKDVDWSVLRTTGSYEAPRRGWSFSYVEVEANGLRFFEFQPGYSFGVIRVWRWTSKEFRLYLRIGWKVKAMSRGRTRGSIGMFTGITPRSDDWDD
;
A
#
# COMPACT_ATOMS: atom_id res chain seq x y z
N MET A 1 0.24 -13.27 -19.95
CA MET A 1 -0.66 -12.10 -19.87
C MET A 1 -2.03 -12.46 -19.29
N VAL A 2 -2.87 -13.23 -20.00
CA VAL A 2 -4.24 -13.58 -19.57
C VAL A 2 -4.27 -14.25 -18.19
N TRP A 3 -3.37 -15.20 -17.93
CA TRP A 3 -3.29 -15.89 -16.62
C TRP A 3 -2.98 -14.97 -15.43
N MET A 4 -2.14 -13.93 -15.60
CA MET A 4 -1.85 -12.97 -14.52
C MET A 4 -3.00 -11.99 -14.30
N ILE A 5 -3.69 -11.58 -15.36
CA ILE A 5 -4.87 -10.73 -15.27
C ILE A 5 -6.03 -11.50 -14.62
N ILE A 6 -6.24 -12.76 -15.02
CA ILE A 6 -7.22 -13.66 -14.37
C ILE A 6 -6.85 -13.82 -12.90
N ARG A 7 -5.59 -14.12 -12.57
CA ARG A 7 -5.12 -14.23 -11.19
C ARG A 7 -5.35 -12.94 -10.40
N PHE A 8 -5.07 -11.78 -10.98
CA PHE A 8 -5.35 -10.45 -10.40
C PHE A 8 -6.84 -10.28 -10.12
N VAL A 9 -7.70 -10.54 -11.11
CA VAL A 9 -9.16 -10.35 -11.01
C VAL A 9 -9.76 -11.33 -10.01
N CYS A 10 -9.30 -12.59 -9.98
CA CYS A 10 -9.76 -13.59 -9.02
C CYS A 10 -9.32 -13.27 -7.59
N PHE A 11 -8.11 -12.76 -7.38
CA PHE A 11 -7.59 -12.44 -6.04
C PHE A 11 -7.95 -11.05 -5.55
N LEU A 12 -8.43 -10.16 -6.43
CA LEU A 12 -8.85 -8.82 -6.07
C LEU A 12 -10.01 -8.81 -5.04
N PRO A 13 -11.12 -9.55 -5.23
CA PRO A 13 -12.17 -9.67 -4.22
C PRO A 13 -11.62 -10.20 -2.90
N LEU A 14 -10.78 -11.23 -2.93
CA LEU A 14 -10.17 -11.81 -1.73
C LEU A 14 -9.30 -10.78 -0.98
N HIS A 15 -8.55 -9.95 -1.70
CA HIS A 15 -7.76 -8.88 -1.12
C HIS A 15 -8.61 -7.78 -0.48
N ILE A 16 -9.70 -7.38 -1.15
CA ILE A 16 -10.63 -6.38 -0.63
C ILE A 16 -11.29 -6.91 0.65
N ILE A 17 -11.81 -8.13 0.62
CA ILE A 17 -12.40 -8.80 1.78
C ILE A 17 -11.36 -8.90 2.89
N GLY A 18 -10.14 -9.34 2.59
CA GLY A 18 -9.04 -9.42 3.57
C GLY A 18 -8.72 -8.07 4.22
N LYS A 19 -8.72 -6.96 3.45
CA LYS A 19 -8.53 -5.61 3.99
C LYS A 19 -9.69 -5.14 4.87
N LEU A 20 -10.91 -5.51 4.53
CA LEU A 20 -12.10 -5.19 5.33
C LEU A 20 -12.09 -5.98 6.64
N LEU A 21 -11.84 -7.29 6.56
CA LEU A 21 -11.73 -8.17 7.73
C LEU A 21 -10.55 -7.82 8.63
N ALA A 22 -9.48 -7.23 8.10
CA ALA A 22 -8.36 -6.76 8.91
C ALA A 22 -8.75 -5.72 9.97
N TRP A 23 -9.82 -4.93 9.77
CA TRP A 23 -10.28 -3.97 10.78
C TRP A 23 -10.69 -4.64 12.10
N PRO A 24 -11.68 -5.55 12.10
CA PRO A 24 -12.08 -6.26 13.33
C PRO A 24 -11.11 -7.35 13.76
N LEU A 25 -10.43 -8.03 12.81
CA LEU A 25 -9.58 -9.18 13.17
C LEU A 25 -8.25 -8.79 13.79
N VAL A 26 -7.67 -7.64 13.45
CA VAL A 26 -6.34 -7.23 13.95
C VAL A 26 -6.31 -7.09 15.48
N PRO A 27 -7.23 -6.34 16.13
CA PRO A 27 -7.23 -6.24 17.60
C PRO A 27 -7.34 -7.61 18.28
N VAL A 28 -8.22 -8.48 17.77
CA VAL A 28 -8.41 -9.83 18.30
C VAL A 28 -7.14 -10.65 18.14
N ALA A 29 -6.54 -10.64 16.94
CA ALA A 29 -5.31 -11.39 16.66
C ALA A 29 -4.12 -10.92 17.52
N VAL A 30 -4.01 -9.62 17.78
CA VAL A 30 -2.91 -9.02 18.57
C VAL A 30 -3.01 -9.39 20.05
N ILE A 31 -4.21 -9.64 20.58
CA ILE A 31 -4.37 -10.14 21.96
C ILE A 31 -3.69 -11.50 22.14
N PHE A 32 -3.75 -12.35 21.10
CA PHE A 32 -3.12 -13.66 21.06
C PHE A 32 -1.72 -13.67 20.45
N ALA A 33 -1.07 -12.50 20.34
CA ALA A 33 0.29 -12.43 19.85
C ALA A 33 1.27 -13.07 20.84
N ASP A 34 2.28 -13.76 20.30
CA ASP A 34 3.34 -14.40 21.10
C ASP A 34 4.34 -13.39 21.67
N ARG A 35 5.41 -13.89 22.29
CA ARG A 35 6.43 -13.06 22.96
C ARG A 35 7.17 -12.18 21.96
N GLU A 36 7.27 -12.60 20.71
CA GLU A 36 7.89 -11.86 19.60
C GLU A 36 6.89 -10.96 18.87
N GLY A 37 5.60 -11.04 19.21
CA GLY A 37 4.53 -10.25 18.63
C GLY A 37 3.96 -10.85 17.36
N ARG A 38 4.26 -12.12 17.07
CA ARG A 38 3.69 -12.84 15.94
C ARG A 38 2.24 -13.18 16.24
N LEU A 39 1.42 -13.07 15.21
CA LEU A 39 0.03 -13.47 15.28
C LEU A 39 -0.08 -15.01 15.21
N PRO A 40 -1.17 -15.59 15.73
CA PRO A 40 -1.47 -17.02 15.57
C PRO A 40 -1.44 -17.43 14.09
N TYR A 41 -0.98 -18.66 13.81
CA TYR A 41 -0.70 -19.13 12.45
C TYR A 41 -1.84 -18.86 11.45
N ILE A 42 -3.08 -19.11 11.87
CA ILE A 42 -4.31 -18.97 11.05
C ILE A 42 -4.52 -17.52 10.58
N VAL A 43 -4.08 -16.53 11.36
CA VAL A 43 -4.27 -15.09 11.09
C VAL A 43 -2.97 -14.39 10.70
N ARG A 44 -1.89 -15.14 10.47
CA ARG A 44 -0.60 -14.56 10.04
C ARG A 44 -0.68 -13.84 8.71
N TRP A 45 -1.67 -14.12 7.87
CA TRP A 45 -1.92 -13.37 6.64
C TRP A 45 -2.20 -11.87 6.86
N LEU A 46 -2.57 -11.48 8.09
CA LEU A 46 -2.69 -10.08 8.54
C LEU A 46 -1.33 -9.42 8.79
N GLU A 47 -0.28 -10.19 9.08
CA GLU A 47 1.06 -9.67 9.35
C GLU A 47 1.66 -8.96 8.13
N THR A 48 2.70 -8.19 8.41
CA THR A 48 3.69 -7.72 7.45
C THR A 48 4.73 -8.82 7.18
N HIS A 49 5.28 -8.90 5.97
CA HIS A 49 6.30 -9.90 5.61
C HIS A 49 7.74 -9.38 5.79
N ASP A 50 7.90 -8.06 5.86
CA ASP A 50 9.15 -7.31 5.98
C ASP A 50 9.51 -7.01 7.44
N ASN A 51 8.60 -6.38 8.20
CA ASN A 51 8.82 -6.07 9.62
C ASN A 51 7.77 -6.76 10.49
N VAL A 52 8.10 -7.95 11.01
CA VAL A 52 7.17 -8.80 11.78
C VAL A 52 7.11 -8.44 13.26
N GLY A 53 5.94 -8.66 13.86
CA GLY A 53 5.73 -8.56 15.31
C GLY A 53 6.06 -7.19 15.88
N TRP A 54 6.68 -7.18 17.07
CA TRP A 54 6.94 -5.92 17.81
C TRP A 54 7.90 -4.95 17.11
N SER A 55 8.67 -5.43 16.14
CA SER A 55 9.58 -4.57 15.36
C SER A 55 8.86 -3.66 14.36
N GLY A 56 7.69 -4.08 13.86
CA GLY A 56 6.89 -3.31 12.91
C GLY A 56 6.54 -1.89 13.41
N PRO A 57 5.85 -1.76 14.55
CA PRO A 57 5.46 -0.46 15.10
C PRO A 57 6.62 0.51 15.35
N LEU A 58 7.81 0.00 15.68
CA LEU A 58 8.99 0.83 15.99
C LEU A 58 9.69 1.36 14.73
N SER A 59 9.45 0.73 13.57
CA SER A 59 10.07 1.13 12.30
C SER A 59 9.49 2.42 11.71
N GLU A 60 8.40 2.96 12.28
CA GLU A 60 7.72 4.13 11.75
C GLU A 60 7.30 5.11 12.86
N PRO A 61 7.60 6.41 12.72
CA PRO A 61 7.41 7.38 13.81
C PRO A 61 5.97 7.50 14.32
N ALA A 62 4.96 7.46 13.44
CA ALA A 62 3.57 7.60 13.87
C ALA A 62 3.08 6.37 14.65
N THR A 63 3.49 5.15 14.27
CA THR A 63 3.20 3.95 15.09
C THR A 63 4.02 3.89 16.35
N ALA A 64 5.27 4.35 16.35
CA ALA A 64 6.12 4.41 17.53
C ALA A 64 5.53 5.33 18.61
N ALA A 65 4.99 6.49 18.22
CA ALA A 65 4.28 7.39 19.14
C ALA A 65 3.03 6.73 19.78
N VAL A 66 2.36 5.83 19.05
CA VAL A 66 1.24 5.05 19.61
C VAL A 66 1.75 3.99 20.59
N VAL A 67 2.90 3.36 20.32
CA VAL A 67 3.53 2.43 21.27
C VAL A 67 3.88 3.15 22.57
N GLU A 68 4.48 4.33 22.50
CA GLU A 68 4.86 5.12 23.66
C GLU A 68 3.64 5.50 24.52
N ARG A 69 2.53 5.89 23.88
CA ARG A 69 1.34 6.36 24.57
C ARG A 69 0.42 5.24 25.08
N TRP A 70 0.28 4.15 24.33
CA TRP A 70 -0.75 3.13 24.54
C TRP A 70 -0.20 1.69 24.63
N GLY A 71 1.12 1.53 24.58
CA GLY A 71 1.81 0.25 24.68
C GLY A 71 1.97 -0.49 23.35
N GLN A 72 2.80 -1.54 23.38
CA GLN A 72 3.21 -2.29 22.19
C GLN A 72 2.05 -2.89 21.40
N ARG A 73 1.01 -3.40 22.08
CA ARG A 73 -0.17 -4.00 21.44
C ARG A 73 -0.97 -2.98 20.64
N ALA A 74 -1.21 -1.79 21.18
CA ALA A 74 -1.90 -0.72 20.47
C ALA A 74 -1.09 -0.25 19.25
N GLY A 75 0.23 -0.13 19.40
CA GLY A 75 1.14 0.13 18.29
C GLY A 75 1.09 -0.94 17.19
N LEU A 76 1.07 -2.22 17.58
CA LEU A 76 0.94 -3.35 16.65
C LEU A 76 -0.39 -3.34 15.91
N CYS A 77 -1.50 -3.06 16.59
CA CYS A 77 -2.79 -2.86 15.93
C CYS A 77 -2.71 -1.73 14.89
N ARG A 78 -2.16 -0.56 15.27
CA ARG A 78 -2.02 0.59 14.37
C ARG A 78 -1.15 0.27 13.15
N TRP A 79 -0.05 -0.47 13.36
CA TRP A 79 0.85 -0.93 12.31
C TRP A 79 0.18 -1.89 11.33
N LEU A 80 -0.54 -2.89 11.83
CA LEU A 80 -1.25 -3.87 11.00
C LEU A 80 -2.44 -3.23 10.25
N TRP A 81 -3.13 -2.25 10.84
CA TRP A 81 -4.16 -1.46 10.14
C TRP A 81 -3.59 -0.54 9.06
N ARG A 82 -2.37 -0.05 9.25
CA ARG A 82 -1.65 0.68 8.20
C ARG A 82 -1.30 -0.27 7.04
N ASN A 83 -0.80 -1.46 7.36
CA ASN A 83 -0.33 -2.46 6.39
C ASN A 83 -1.33 -3.62 6.21
N ARG A 84 -2.61 -3.29 5.99
CA ARG A 84 -3.70 -4.29 5.95
C ARG A 84 -3.46 -5.37 4.90
N ALA A 85 -3.53 -6.63 5.35
CA ALA A 85 -3.44 -7.82 4.53
C ALA A 85 -2.16 -7.86 3.67
N TYR A 86 -1.05 -7.34 4.20
CA TYR A 86 0.19 -7.19 3.45
C TYR A 86 0.84 -8.53 3.13
N ARG A 87 0.82 -9.48 4.07
CA ARG A 87 1.27 -10.85 3.82
C ARG A 87 0.30 -11.63 2.94
N LEU A 88 -1.02 -11.41 3.04
CA LEU A 88 -1.99 -12.00 2.10
C LEU A 88 -1.66 -11.64 0.65
N ARG A 89 -1.39 -10.35 0.38
CA ARG A 89 -0.95 -9.86 -0.94
C ARG A 89 0.33 -10.57 -1.41
N TYR A 90 1.29 -10.77 -0.52
CA TYR A 90 2.53 -11.49 -0.80
C TYR A 90 2.25 -12.96 -1.14
N MET A 91 1.45 -13.66 -0.32
CA MET A 91 1.07 -15.07 -0.52
C MET A 91 0.30 -15.31 -1.82
N MET A 92 -0.48 -14.32 -2.28
CA MET A 92 -1.17 -14.38 -3.57
C MET A 92 -0.20 -14.30 -4.77
N GLY A 93 1.11 -14.24 -4.53
CA GLY A 93 2.15 -14.43 -5.55
C GLY A 93 2.29 -13.22 -6.48
N ILE A 94 2.05 -12.02 -5.94
CA ILE A 94 2.24 -10.78 -6.68
C ILE A 94 3.32 -9.83 -6.08
N PRO A 95 4.41 -10.31 -5.46
CA PRO A 95 5.61 -9.50 -5.30
C PRO A 95 6.53 -9.74 -6.51
N LEU A 96 6.87 -8.70 -7.26
CA LEU A 96 8.12 -8.72 -8.01
C LEU A 96 9.16 -7.94 -7.22
N HIS A 97 10.30 -8.57 -6.99
CA HIS A 97 11.46 -7.89 -6.44
C HIS A 97 12.22 -7.24 -7.58
N HIS A 98 12.56 -5.96 -7.43
CA HIS A 98 13.29 -5.19 -8.45
C HIS A 98 14.59 -5.88 -8.92
N LYS A 99 15.21 -6.73 -8.09
CA LYS A 99 16.46 -7.41 -8.41
C LYS A 99 16.32 -8.53 -9.44
N ASP A 100 15.10 -9.03 -9.65
CA ASP A 100 14.86 -10.21 -10.47
C ASP A 100 14.33 -9.85 -11.86
N VAL A 101 14.36 -8.56 -12.24
CA VAL A 101 13.59 -8.05 -13.36
C VAL A 101 14.47 -7.20 -14.29
N ASP A 102 14.60 -7.65 -15.53
CA ASP A 102 15.19 -6.88 -16.63
C ASP A 102 14.08 -6.12 -17.37
N TRP A 103 14.20 -4.80 -17.43
CA TRP A 103 13.13 -3.88 -17.79
C TRP A 103 13.29 -3.41 -19.23
N SER A 104 12.31 -3.69 -20.08
CA SER A 104 12.41 -3.39 -21.50
C SER A 104 11.67 -2.12 -21.92
N VAL A 105 10.55 -1.77 -21.27
CA VAL A 105 9.69 -0.65 -21.72
C VAL A 105 8.99 0.04 -20.53
N LEU A 106 9.12 1.37 -20.44
CA LEU A 106 8.29 2.23 -19.60
C LEU A 106 7.40 3.10 -20.49
N ARG A 107 6.08 2.95 -20.38
CA ARG A 107 5.09 3.83 -21.02
C ARG A 107 4.36 4.62 -19.95
N THR A 108 4.35 5.93 -20.08
CA THR A 108 3.60 6.83 -19.20
C THR A 108 2.61 7.63 -20.02
N THR A 109 1.39 7.78 -19.51
CA THR A 109 0.38 8.69 -20.06
C THR A 109 -0.29 9.48 -18.95
N GLY A 110 -0.54 10.78 -19.19
CA GLY A 110 -1.17 11.70 -18.24
C GLY A 110 -0.18 12.40 -17.30
N SER A 111 -0.71 13.21 -16.36
CA SER A 111 0.11 14.00 -15.44
C SER A 111 0.36 13.24 -14.14
N TYR A 112 1.63 13.01 -13.80
CA TYR A 112 2.02 12.45 -12.51
C TYR A 112 1.83 13.41 -11.34
N GLU A 113 1.89 14.71 -11.65
CA GLU A 113 1.58 15.80 -10.75
C GLU A 113 0.09 16.12 -10.93
N ALA A 114 -0.68 15.84 -9.87
CA ALA A 114 -2.08 16.18 -9.90
C ALA A 114 -2.22 17.72 -9.96
N PRO A 115 -3.17 18.24 -10.74
CA PRO A 115 -3.42 19.68 -10.77
C PRO A 115 -3.83 20.16 -9.39
N ARG A 116 -3.65 21.45 -9.12
CA ARG A 116 -4.05 22.06 -7.85
C ARG A 116 -5.51 21.76 -7.54
N ARG A 117 -6.41 21.86 -8.53
CA ARG A 117 -7.80 21.41 -8.44
C ARG A 117 -8.23 20.81 -9.77
N GLY A 118 -9.00 19.72 -9.74
CA GLY A 118 -9.53 19.07 -10.93
C GLY A 118 -9.14 17.60 -11.06
N TRP A 119 -9.57 17.00 -12.17
CA TRP A 119 -9.32 15.59 -12.47
C TRP A 119 -7.86 15.36 -12.84
N SER A 120 -7.31 14.23 -12.40
CA SER A 120 -6.02 13.71 -12.82
C SER A 120 -6.16 12.27 -13.26
N PHE A 121 -5.35 11.92 -14.25
CA PHE A 121 -5.25 10.57 -14.77
C PHE A 121 -3.77 10.28 -14.97
N SER A 122 -3.29 9.20 -14.38
CA SER A 122 -2.00 8.64 -14.77
C SER A 122 -2.16 7.16 -15.11
N TYR A 123 -1.56 6.76 -16.23
CA TYR A 123 -1.36 5.37 -16.57
C TYR A 123 0.13 5.13 -16.75
N VAL A 124 0.64 4.10 -16.08
CA VAL A 124 2.02 3.65 -16.19
C VAL A 124 1.99 2.20 -16.58
N GLU A 125 2.75 1.84 -17.60
CA GLU A 125 2.96 0.45 -17.98
C GLU A 125 4.45 0.16 -18.01
N VAL A 126 4.81 -0.99 -17.46
CA VAL A 126 6.18 -1.45 -17.38
C VAL A 126 6.26 -2.89 -17.85
N GLU A 127 7.16 -3.17 -18.79
CA GLU A 127 7.46 -4.53 -19.26
C GLU A 127 8.77 -5.04 -18.65
N ALA A 128 8.73 -6.29 -18.19
CA ALA A 128 9.68 -6.87 -17.26
C ALA A 128 9.73 -8.39 -17.38
N ASN A 129 10.86 -8.96 -17.80
CA ASN A 129 10.99 -10.42 -18.06
C ASN A 129 9.85 -10.99 -18.93
N GLY A 130 9.39 -10.24 -19.94
CA GLY A 130 8.24 -10.63 -20.78
C GLY A 130 6.88 -10.55 -20.09
N LEU A 131 6.80 -10.05 -18.86
CA LEU A 131 5.58 -9.74 -18.13
C LEU A 131 5.30 -8.24 -18.17
N ARG A 132 4.02 -7.87 -18.33
CA ARG A 132 3.58 -6.48 -18.33
C ARG A 132 2.85 -6.15 -17.03
N PHE A 133 3.25 -5.04 -16.43
CA PHE A 133 2.69 -4.45 -15.22
C PHE A 133 2.08 -3.11 -15.55
N PHE A 134 0.95 -2.79 -14.95
CA PHE A 134 0.33 -1.49 -15.12
C PHE A 134 -0.04 -0.83 -13.78
N GLU A 135 -0.05 0.50 -13.74
CA GLU A 135 -0.58 1.33 -12.67
C GLU A 135 -1.53 2.34 -13.30
N PHE A 136 -2.82 2.21 -12.97
CA PHE A 136 -3.85 3.16 -13.33
C PHE A 136 -4.26 3.96 -12.08
N GLN A 137 -4.19 5.28 -12.18
CA GLN A 137 -4.48 6.19 -11.08
C GLN A 137 -5.39 7.34 -11.56
N PRO A 138 -6.71 7.15 -11.62
CA PRO A 138 -7.64 8.26 -11.74
C PRO A 138 -7.81 8.94 -10.38
N GLY A 139 -7.90 10.26 -10.38
CA GLY A 139 -8.07 11.04 -9.17
C GLY A 139 -8.70 12.40 -9.39
N TYR A 140 -9.01 13.04 -8.27
CA TYR A 140 -9.52 14.40 -8.22
C TYR A 140 -8.82 15.15 -7.08
N SER A 141 -8.21 16.27 -7.43
CA SER A 141 -7.67 17.23 -6.48
C SER A 141 -8.75 18.24 -6.11
N PHE A 142 -9.00 18.41 -4.82
CA PHE A 142 -9.98 19.38 -4.32
C PHE A 142 -9.38 20.78 -4.12
N GLY A 143 -8.06 20.94 -4.28
CA GLY A 143 -7.36 22.16 -3.92
C GLY A 143 -6.91 22.19 -2.48
N VAL A 144 -6.49 23.38 -2.06
CA VAL A 144 -6.13 23.67 -0.69
C VAL A 144 -7.40 23.68 0.15
N ILE A 145 -7.54 22.70 1.05
CA ILE A 145 -8.56 22.70 2.08
C ILE A 145 -7.94 23.29 3.35
N ARG A 146 -8.58 24.33 3.90
CA ARG A 146 -8.23 24.87 5.21
C ARG A 146 -8.79 23.94 6.27
N VAL A 147 -7.89 23.25 6.99
CA VAL A 147 -8.28 22.29 8.03
C VAL A 147 -8.36 22.98 9.40
N TRP A 148 -7.48 23.96 9.65
CA TRP A 148 -7.49 24.79 10.86
C TRP A 148 -6.90 26.18 10.56
N ARG A 149 -7.07 27.13 11.49
CA ARG A 149 -6.76 28.58 11.36
C ARG A 149 -5.38 28.92 10.75
N TRP A 150 -4.43 27.98 10.78
CA TRP A 150 -3.07 28.11 10.23
C TRP A 150 -2.60 26.94 9.34
N THR A 151 -3.44 25.92 9.10
CA THR A 151 -3.04 24.72 8.34
C THR A 151 -3.87 24.60 7.07
N SER A 152 -3.20 24.85 5.96
CA SER A 152 -3.70 24.67 4.60
C SER A 152 -3.08 23.39 4.05
N LYS A 153 -3.90 22.40 3.68
CA LYS A 153 -3.41 21.17 3.04
C LYS A 153 -4.10 20.97 1.70
N GLU A 154 -3.33 20.62 0.68
CA GLU A 154 -3.91 20.14 -0.57
C GLU A 154 -4.49 18.75 -0.34
N PHE A 155 -5.78 18.60 -0.65
CA PHE A 155 -6.48 17.33 -0.49
C PHE A 155 -6.77 16.71 -1.85
N ARG A 156 -6.39 15.44 -1.98
CA ARG A 156 -6.51 14.68 -3.23
C ARG A 156 -7.11 13.33 -2.94
N LEU A 157 -8.10 12.95 -3.73
CA LEU A 157 -8.67 11.62 -3.71
C LEU A 157 -8.26 10.93 -5.00
N TYR A 158 -7.58 9.79 -4.91
CA TYR A 158 -7.29 9.01 -6.09
C TYR A 158 -7.53 7.53 -5.83
N LEU A 159 -8.03 6.84 -6.86
CA LEU A 159 -8.07 5.41 -6.90
C LEU A 159 -6.76 4.94 -7.51
N ARG A 160 -6.20 3.88 -6.95
CA ARG A 160 -5.00 3.25 -7.47
C ARG A 160 -5.39 1.81 -7.81
N ILE A 161 -5.26 1.42 -9.08
CA ILE A 161 -5.45 0.05 -9.59
C ILE A 161 -4.18 -0.46 -10.30
N GLY A 162 -3.73 -1.68 -10.00
CA GLY A 162 -2.64 -2.34 -10.73
C GLY A 162 -1.47 -2.73 -9.83
N TRP A 163 -0.23 -2.42 -10.23
CA TRP A 163 1.03 -2.77 -9.57
C TRP A 163 1.86 -1.53 -9.29
N LYS A 164 2.47 -1.44 -8.09
CA LYS A 164 3.22 -0.25 -7.60
C LYS A 164 4.45 0.01 -8.47
N VAL A 165 4.28 0.70 -9.59
CA VAL A 165 5.32 0.97 -10.58
C VAL A 165 5.65 2.47 -10.71
N LYS A 166 4.86 3.38 -10.12
CA LYS A 166 5.17 4.83 -10.11
C LYS A 166 6.52 5.17 -9.46
N ALA A 167 6.99 4.41 -8.48
CA ALA A 167 8.32 4.62 -7.91
C ALA A 167 9.42 4.39 -8.95
N MET A 168 9.17 3.49 -9.91
CA MET A 168 10.12 3.08 -10.94
C MET A 168 10.18 4.07 -12.09
N SER A 169 9.05 4.72 -12.43
CA SER A 169 9.05 5.82 -13.40
C SER A 169 9.82 7.05 -12.93
N ARG A 170 10.06 7.19 -11.62
CA ARG A 170 10.94 8.22 -11.02
C ARG A 170 12.40 7.76 -10.86
N GLY A 171 12.80 6.64 -11.47
CA GLY A 171 14.16 6.11 -11.36
C GLY A 171 14.53 5.56 -9.98
N ARG A 172 13.58 5.40 -9.04
CA ARG A 172 13.84 4.77 -7.74
C ARG A 172 13.88 3.24 -7.95
N THR A 173 15.09 2.68 -7.94
CA THR A 173 15.38 1.26 -8.16
C THR A 173 15.22 0.37 -6.92
N ARG A 174 14.81 0.94 -5.78
CA ARG A 174 14.57 0.20 -4.54
C ARG A 174 13.10 0.32 -4.15
N GLY A 175 12.30 -0.64 -4.60
CA GLY A 175 10.89 -0.72 -4.24
C GLY A 175 10.32 -2.11 -4.53
N SER A 176 9.44 -2.60 -3.64
CA SER A 176 8.65 -3.80 -3.91
C SER A 176 7.54 -3.48 -4.92
N ILE A 177 7.48 -4.25 -5.99
CA ILE A 177 6.37 -4.21 -6.95
C ILE A 177 5.29 -5.05 -6.31
N GLY A 178 4.19 -4.43 -5.92
CA GLY A 178 3.07 -5.18 -5.41
C GLY A 178 1.77 -4.73 -6.04
N MET A 179 0.79 -5.64 -6.09
CA MET A 179 -0.58 -5.34 -6.50
C MET A 179 -1.29 -4.35 -5.59
N PHE A 180 -1.69 -3.18 -6.07
CA PHE A 180 -2.50 -2.25 -5.31
C PHE A 180 -3.88 -2.11 -5.97
N THR A 181 -4.89 -2.15 -5.12
CA THR A 181 -6.24 -1.71 -5.43
C THR A 181 -6.77 -0.99 -4.20
N GLY A 182 -7.21 0.25 -4.36
CA GLY A 182 -7.76 1.02 -3.25
C GLY A 182 -7.92 2.51 -3.54
N ILE A 183 -8.95 3.08 -2.95
CA ILE A 183 -9.16 4.52 -2.88
C ILE A 183 -8.25 5.04 -1.76
N THR A 184 -7.38 5.97 -2.10
CA THR A 184 -6.48 6.62 -1.16
C THR A 184 -6.87 8.09 -1.07
N PRO A 185 -7.52 8.52 0.03
CA PRO A 185 -7.56 9.93 0.39
C PRO A 185 -6.16 10.33 0.85
N ARG A 186 -5.61 11.41 0.30
CA ARG A 186 -4.27 11.92 0.65
C ARG A 186 -4.30 13.42 0.85
N SER A 187 -3.58 13.86 1.89
CA SER A 187 -3.17 15.26 2.04
C SER A 187 -1.69 15.36 1.65
N ASP A 188 -1.31 16.31 0.78
CA ASP A 188 0.06 16.43 0.22
C ASP A 188 1.13 16.83 1.27
N ASP A 189 1.48 15.92 2.18
CA ASP A 189 2.69 16.04 3.01
C ASP A 189 3.73 14.95 2.74
N TRP A 190 3.45 14.01 1.85
CA TRP A 190 4.36 12.89 1.58
C TRP A 190 4.45 12.73 0.08
N ASP A 191 5.56 13.11 -0.52
CA ASP A 191 6.07 12.48 -1.75
C ASP A 191 7.60 12.59 -1.84
N ASP A 192 8.27 12.52 -0.69
CA ASP A 192 9.69 12.12 -0.55
C ASP A 192 9.85 10.87 0.30
#